data_AF-A0A1A8GI87-F1
#
_entry.id   AF-A0A1A8GI87-F1
#
_cell.length_a   1.000
_cell.length_b   1.000
_cell.length_c   1.000
_cell.angle_alpha   90.00
_cell.angle_beta   90.00
_cell.angle_gamma   90.00
#
_symmetry.space_group_name_H-M   'P 1'
#
loop_
_entity.id
_entity.type
_entity.pdbx_description
1 polymer ?
#
loop_
_entity_poly.entity_id
_entity_poly.type
_entity_poly.pdbx_seq_one_letter_code
_entity_poly.pdbx_strand_id
1 'polypeptide(L)'
;NAVKHMKATLVRELVERGEKMLRDGLESPNSNASMLNESICARLCEAGLEALAKATKYCNEKSPEAIRVLLPDETTPTVLTTSENITKRLAAEKACGWLSANITALVRREWRSKYDRVIKVLGSPAAADPADVDGVVAELVHPEESTTPKKKQGSERVMCCPPHCKHNSPLPSDILIEIKELLSVAVGPRTDDELPTSSHLRTLIHRVGDTLTCRKFLTSTSEQMLLNCTVLLACKLVSGELPVRCLSLRGGHGGVVVDSGSGSEPPMSELLEQLAELWGRDCCLSSPLHQLFTPLTITAVLKAGNAERTNYLFLVRKLVDKGILSEDEVISHWIKLTDLTLPAELIENFQLQSKGEKVFQPLSEMQKCIDTMQISHQTLEGAT
;
A
#
# COMPACT_ATOMS: atom_id res chain seq x y z
N ASN A 1 5.58 8.47 -4.54
CA ASN A 1 4.55 7.68 -5.26
C ASN A 1 4.27 8.21 -6.66
N ALA A 2 3.83 9.47 -6.84
CA ALA A 2 3.45 10.02 -8.15
C ALA A 2 4.45 9.79 -9.31
N VAL A 3 5.76 9.99 -9.08
CA VAL A 3 6.82 9.69 -10.09
C VAL A 3 6.81 8.21 -10.53
N LYS A 4 6.64 7.27 -9.60
CA LYS A 4 6.58 5.83 -9.92
C LYS A 4 5.34 5.50 -10.74
N HIS A 5 4.18 6.04 -10.35
CA HIS A 5 2.94 5.91 -11.14
C HIS A 5 3.14 6.45 -12.56
N MET A 6 3.63 7.68 -12.71
CA MET A 6 3.80 8.33 -14.02
C MET A 6 4.79 7.59 -14.93
N LYS A 7 5.88 7.02 -14.38
CA LYS A 7 6.76 6.12 -15.13
C LYS A 7 6.02 4.86 -15.59
N ALA A 8 5.21 4.26 -14.72
CA ALA A 8 4.53 2.98 -14.98
C ALA A 8 3.33 3.08 -15.94
N THR A 9 2.54 4.16 -15.88
CA THR A 9 1.35 4.34 -16.73
C THR A 9 1.69 5.07 -18.03
N LEU A 10 2.23 6.30 -17.93
CA LEU A 10 2.29 7.21 -19.07
C LEU A 10 3.35 6.81 -20.12
N VAL A 11 4.52 6.34 -19.70
CA VAL A 11 5.56 5.89 -20.66
C VAL A 11 5.07 4.63 -21.38
N ARG A 12 4.42 3.70 -20.67
CA ARG A 12 3.82 2.49 -21.24
C ARG A 12 2.72 2.84 -22.24
N GLU A 13 1.76 3.67 -21.85
CA GLU A 13 0.69 4.20 -22.73
C GLU A 13 1.23 4.78 -24.05
N LEU A 14 2.30 5.58 -23.99
CA LEU A 14 2.91 6.20 -25.17
C LEU A 14 3.54 5.14 -26.08
N VAL A 15 4.29 4.19 -25.51
CA VAL A 15 4.95 3.12 -26.26
C VAL A 15 3.95 2.12 -26.85
N GLU A 16 2.83 1.86 -26.19
CA GLU A 16 1.72 1.04 -26.71
C GLU A 16 0.98 1.74 -27.87
N ARG A 17 0.70 3.06 -27.75
CA ARG A 17 0.18 3.86 -28.87
C ARG A 17 1.16 3.86 -30.06
N GLY A 18 2.46 3.99 -29.79
CA GLY A 18 3.52 3.90 -30.81
C GLY A 18 3.57 2.54 -31.50
N GLU A 19 3.47 1.43 -30.76
CA GLU A 19 3.44 0.08 -31.33
C GLU A 19 2.27 -0.07 -32.30
N LYS A 20 1.08 0.39 -31.91
CA LYS A 20 -0.08 0.35 -32.80
C LYS A 20 0.19 1.16 -34.07
N MET A 21 0.63 2.41 -33.95
CA MET A 21 0.95 3.27 -35.10
C MET A 21 2.02 2.68 -36.03
N LEU A 22 2.96 1.90 -35.49
CA LEU A 22 3.97 1.17 -36.27
C LEU A 22 3.36 -0.02 -37.03
N ARG A 23 2.48 -0.79 -36.39
CA ARG A 23 1.78 -1.92 -37.03
C ARG A 23 0.84 -1.42 -38.12
N ASP A 24 -0.08 -0.51 -37.78
CA ASP A 24 -1.00 0.15 -38.72
C ASP A 24 -0.26 0.78 -39.92
N GLY A 25 0.93 1.37 -39.68
CA GLY A 25 1.75 1.97 -40.72
C GLY A 25 2.49 0.97 -41.61
N LEU A 26 2.89 -0.19 -41.09
CA LEU A 26 3.60 -1.24 -41.85
C LEU A 26 2.67 -2.07 -42.75
N GLU A 27 1.35 -2.03 -42.52
CA GLU A 27 0.35 -2.59 -43.44
C GLU A 27 0.24 -1.77 -44.76
N SER A 28 0.79 -0.56 -44.81
CA SER A 28 0.80 0.28 -46.02
C SER A 28 1.91 -0.14 -47.00
N PRO A 29 1.60 -0.39 -48.30
CA PRO A 29 2.50 -1.09 -49.24
C PRO A 29 3.75 -0.30 -49.68
N ASN A 30 3.89 0.97 -49.30
CA ASN A 30 5.06 1.83 -49.58
C ASN A 30 5.73 2.34 -48.28
N SER A 31 5.51 1.66 -47.14
CA SER A 31 6.00 2.11 -45.84
C SER A 31 7.51 1.87 -45.65
N ASN A 32 8.27 2.93 -45.39
CA ASN A 32 9.65 2.82 -44.95
C ASN A 32 9.68 2.78 -43.41
N ALA A 33 10.02 1.63 -42.85
CA ALA A 33 10.07 1.38 -41.40
C ALA A 33 10.96 2.39 -40.63
N SER A 34 12.06 2.86 -41.23
CA SER A 34 12.96 3.84 -40.59
C SER A 34 12.34 5.24 -40.53
N MET A 35 11.70 5.69 -41.62
CA MET A 35 10.98 6.98 -41.63
C MET A 35 9.79 6.95 -40.67
N LEU A 36 9.09 5.80 -40.60
CA LEU A 36 7.99 5.57 -39.68
C LEU A 36 8.46 5.58 -38.22
N ASN A 37 9.62 4.98 -37.92
CA ASN A 37 10.25 5.01 -36.60
C ASN A 37 10.53 6.45 -36.12
N GLU A 38 11.18 7.26 -36.95
CA GLU A 38 11.52 8.65 -36.62
C GLU A 38 10.26 9.52 -36.43
N SER A 39 9.27 9.37 -37.32
CA SER A 39 7.99 10.09 -37.23
C SER A 39 7.19 9.72 -35.98
N ILE A 40 7.10 8.43 -35.64
CA ILE A 40 6.47 7.98 -34.39
C ILE A 40 7.27 8.50 -33.19
N CYS A 41 8.59 8.35 -33.19
CA CYS A 41 9.44 8.80 -32.09
C CYS A 41 9.28 10.30 -31.80
N ALA A 42 9.16 11.14 -32.84
CA ALA A 42 8.89 12.57 -32.69
C ALA A 42 7.51 12.82 -32.04
N ARG A 43 6.45 12.22 -32.60
CA ARG A 43 5.06 12.35 -32.08
C ARG A 43 4.91 11.83 -30.64
N LEU A 44 5.63 10.77 -30.26
CA LEU A 44 5.64 10.28 -28.88
C LEU A 44 6.40 11.21 -27.92
N CYS A 45 7.44 11.91 -28.38
CA CYS A 45 8.11 12.93 -27.57
C CYS A 45 7.18 14.15 -27.34
N GLU A 46 6.46 14.57 -28.37
CA GLU A 46 5.48 15.67 -28.32
C GLU A 46 4.29 15.35 -27.39
N ALA A 47 3.65 14.20 -27.58
CA ALA A 47 2.63 13.68 -26.65
C ALA A 47 3.19 13.37 -25.25
N GLY A 48 4.51 13.26 -25.11
CA GLY A 48 5.23 13.21 -23.84
C GLY A 48 5.23 14.54 -23.09
N LEU A 49 4.99 15.68 -23.73
CA LEU A 49 4.89 16.99 -23.06
C LEU A 49 3.51 17.17 -22.39
N GLU A 50 2.45 16.61 -22.96
CA GLU A 50 1.11 16.53 -22.34
C GLU A 50 1.12 15.77 -21.00
N ALA A 51 2.17 14.98 -20.73
CA ALA A 51 2.38 14.28 -19.46
C ALA A 51 2.32 15.20 -18.25
N LEU A 52 2.75 16.46 -18.38
CA LEU A 52 2.75 17.42 -17.28
C LEU A 52 1.32 17.77 -16.82
N ALA A 53 0.36 17.82 -17.74
CA ALA A 53 -1.05 18.01 -17.41
C ALA A 53 -1.64 16.77 -16.73
N LYS A 54 -1.38 15.57 -17.27
CA LYS A 54 -1.79 14.29 -16.67
C LYS A 54 -1.21 14.09 -15.26
N ALA A 55 0.07 14.43 -15.07
CA ALA A 55 0.75 14.36 -13.78
C ALA A 55 0.20 15.35 -12.75
N THR A 56 -0.07 16.59 -13.18
CA THR A 56 -0.68 17.61 -12.32
C THR A 56 -2.09 17.17 -11.88
N LYS A 57 -2.92 16.65 -12.79
CA LYS A 57 -4.24 16.08 -12.46
C LYS A 57 -4.12 14.94 -11.45
N TYR A 58 -3.29 13.94 -11.72
CA TYR A 58 -3.04 12.81 -10.81
C TYR A 58 -2.57 13.26 -9.43
N CYS A 59 -1.66 14.25 -9.35
CA CYS A 59 -1.18 14.76 -8.06
C CYS A 59 -2.28 15.51 -7.29
N ASN A 60 -3.15 16.27 -7.98
CA ASN A 60 -4.27 16.97 -7.35
C ASN A 60 -5.33 16.00 -6.80
N GLU A 61 -5.56 14.87 -7.47
CA GLU A 61 -6.53 13.83 -7.08
C GLU A 61 -5.98 12.90 -5.98
N LYS A 62 -4.75 12.39 -6.14
CA LYS A 62 -4.19 11.34 -5.27
C LYS A 62 -3.37 11.83 -4.08
N SER A 63 -2.94 13.09 -4.04
CA SER A 63 -2.28 13.63 -2.84
C SER A 63 -3.23 13.78 -1.64
N PRO A 64 -4.50 14.22 -1.80
CA PRO A 64 -5.51 14.16 -0.74
C PRO A 64 -5.72 12.78 -0.16
N GLU A 65 -5.92 11.77 -1.02
CA GLU A 65 -6.10 10.38 -0.60
C GLU A 65 -4.90 9.89 0.23
N ALA A 66 -3.68 10.18 -0.22
CA ALA A 66 -2.46 9.86 0.54
C ALA A 66 -2.41 10.55 1.91
N ILE A 67 -2.84 11.81 2.00
CA ILE A 67 -2.82 12.56 3.26
C ILE A 67 -3.92 12.11 4.24
N ARG A 68 -5.10 11.73 3.75
CA ARG A 68 -6.16 11.12 4.56
C ARG A 68 -5.79 9.72 5.05
N VAL A 69 -4.94 9.00 4.32
CA VAL A 69 -4.36 7.74 4.80
C VAL A 69 -3.21 7.97 5.80
N LEU A 70 -2.44 9.06 5.71
CA LEU A 70 -1.24 9.28 6.54
C LEU A 70 -1.45 10.17 7.78
N LEU A 71 -2.64 10.72 7.97
CA LEU A 71 -3.04 11.52 9.13
C LEU A 71 -4.21 10.85 9.87
N PRO A 72 -4.27 10.91 11.22
CA PRO A 72 -5.39 10.36 11.99
C PRO A 72 -6.72 11.07 11.73
N ASP A 73 -7.84 10.37 11.91
CA ASP A 73 -9.20 10.90 11.71
C ASP A 73 -9.53 12.08 12.64
N GLU A 74 -8.87 12.15 13.80
CA GLU A 74 -8.99 13.24 14.78
C GLU A 74 -8.27 14.54 14.34
N THR A 75 -7.61 14.54 13.17
CA THR A 75 -6.92 15.72 12.62
C THR A 75 -7.94 16.82 12.29
N THR A 76 -7.76 18.01 12.87
CA THR A 76 -8.70 19.13 12.65
C THR A 76 -8.82 19.48 11.16
N PRO A 77 -10.03 19.85 10.66
CA PRO A 77 -10.25 20.10 9.23
C PRO A 77 -9.30 21.16 8.63
N THR A 78 -8.91 22.16 9.42
CA THR A 78 -7.95 23.20 9.01
C THR A 78 -6.55 22.63 8.79
N VAL A 79 -6.08 21.75 9.68
CA VAL A 79 -4.78 21.07 9.54
C VAL A 79 -4.82 20.12 8.36
N LEU A 80 -5.86 19.27 8.26
CA LEU A 80 -6.04 18.34 7.14
C LEU A 80 -6.02 19.09 5.79
N THR A 81 -6.84 20.14 5.63
CA THR A 81 -6.92 20.94 4.40
C THR A 81 -5.58 21.60 4.06
N THR A 82 -4.84 22.08 5.07
CA THR A 82 -3.52 22.67 4.89
C THR A 82 -2.51 21.62 4.42
N SER A 83 -2.48 20.45 5.06
CA SER A 83 -1.63 19.31 4.70
C SER A 83 -1.96 18.75 3.32
N GLU A 84 -3.23 18.67 2.93
CA GLU A 84 -3.62 18.31 1.56
C GLU A 84 -3.05 19.29 0.54
N ASN A 85 -3.24 20.60 0.75
CA ASN A 85 -2.84 21.62 -0.21
C ASN A 85 -1.31 21.78 -0.32
N ILE A 86 -0.58 21.65 0.79
CA ILE A 86 0.89 21.56 0.79
C ILE A 86 1.34 20.33 -0.01
N THR A 87 0.73 19.17 0.24
CA THR A 87 1.13 17.91 -0.42
C THR A 87 0.78 17.90 -1.90
N LYS A 88 -0.39 18.40 -2.32
CA LYS A 88 -0.74 18.59 -3.74
C LYS A 88 0.36 19.37 -4.47
N ARG A 89 0.75 20.53 -3.90
CA ARG A 89 1.77 21.41 -4.49
C ARG A 89 3.13 20.72 -4.57
N LEU A 90 3.60 20.12 -3.49
CA LEU A 90 4.90 19.42 -3.46
C LEU A 90 4.92 18.20 -4.38
N ALA A 91 3.84 17.40 -4.41
CA ALA A 91 3.73 16.24 -5.29
C ALA A 91 3.73 16.66 -6.76
N ALA A 92 2.96 17.69 -7.13
CA ALA A 92 2.94 18.22 -8.49
C ALA A 92 4.32 18.80 -8.88
N GLU A 93 4.94 19.62 -8.02
CA GLU A 93 6.28 20.18 -8.24
C GLU A 93 7.32 19.08 -8.50
N LYS A 94 7.42 18.07 -7.63
CA LYS A 94 8.40 17.00 -7.78
C LYS A 94 8.07 16.04 -8.93
N ALA A 95 6.79 15.74 -9.19
CA ALA A 95 6.41 14.85 -10.29
C ALA A 95 6.58 15.52 -11.66
N CYS A 96 6.12 16.75 -11.83
CA CYS A 96 6.24 17.49 -13.08
C CYS A 96 7.69 17.93 -13.35
N GLY A 97 8.45 18.32 -12.32
CA GLY A 97 9.87 18.63 -12.44
C GLY A 97 10.73 17.41 -12.77
N TRP A 98 10.40 16.23 -12.24
CA TRP A 98 11.05 14.99 -12.66
C TRP A 98 10.66 14.60 -14.10
N LEU A 99 9.38 14.72 -14.47
CA LEU A 99 8.90 14.39 -15.81
C LEU A 99 9.52 15.28 -16.88
N SER A 100 9.53 16.61 -16.71
CA SER A 100 10.11 17.52 -17.71
C SER A 100 11.59 17.26 -17.98
N ALA A 101 12.34 16.86 -16.95
CA ALA A 101 13.75 16.48 -17.08
C ALA A 101 14.01 15.09 -17.71
N ASN A 102 13.03 14.18 -17.70
CA ASN A 102 13.26 12.77 -18.05
C ASN A 102 12.40 12.22 -19.21
N ILE A 103 11.20 12.78 -19.47
CA ILE A 103 10.19 12.11 -20.30
C ILE A 103 10.67 11.82 -21.73
N THR A 104 11.30 12.79 -22.39
CA THR A 104 11.85 12.65 -23.74
C THR A 104 12.91 11.56 -23.83
N ALA A 105 13.77 11.42 -22.81
CA ALA A 105 14.81 10.39 -22.78
C ALA A 105 14.24 8.99 -22.50
N LEU A 106 13.23 8.88 -21.62
CA LEU A 106 12.52 7.65 -21.33
C LEU A 106 11.73 7.16 -22.55
N VAL A 107 10.92 8.03 -23.15
CA VAL A 107 10.13 7.71 -24.35
C VAL A 107 11.05 7.21 -25.48
N ARG A 108 12.16 7.90 -25.77
CA ARG A 108 13.11 7.46 -26.80
C ARG A 108 13.74 6.09 -26.52
N ARG A 109 14.03 5.77 -25.26
CA ARG A 109 14.63 4.49 -24.85
C ARG A 109 13.62 3.35 -24.98
N GLU A 110 12.46 3.50 -24.35
CA GLU A 110 11.43 2.45 -24.36
C GLU A 110 10.82 2.28 -25.76
N TRP A 111 10.69 3.37 -26.54
CA TRP A 111 10.27 3.30 -27.94
C TRP A 111 11.25 2.51 -28.80
N ARG A 112 12.56 2.78 -28.70
CA ARG A 112 13.59 2.00 -29.43
C ARG A 112 13.50 0.51 -29.08
N SER A 113 13.52 0.18 -27.78
CA SER A 113 13.36 -1.18 -27.26
C SER A 113 12.09 -1.89 -27.77
N LYS A 114 11.01 -1.13 -28.00
CA LYS A 114 9.76 -1.66 -28.54
C LYS A 114 9.79 -1.81 -30.07
N TYR A 115 10.28 -0.82 -30.80
CA TYR A 115 10.47 -0.86 -32.26
C TYR A 115 11.33 -2.07 -32.66
N ASP A 116 12.50 -2.24 -32.02
CA ASP A 116 13.43 -3.33 -32.30
C ASP A 116 12.76 -4.72 -32.12
N ARG A 117 11.89 -4.86 -31.11
CA ARG A 117 11.09 -6.08 -30.90
C ARG A 117 10.03 -6.29 -31.99
N VAL A 118 9.31 -5.25 -32.40
CA VAL A 118 8.26 -5.36 -33.45
C VAL A 118 8.89 -5.74 -34.78
N ILE A 119 10.02 -5.11 -35.15
CA ILE A 119 10.75 -5.46 -36.37
C ILE A 119 11.32 -6.88 -36.29
N LYS A 120 11.89 -7.32 -35.15
CA LYS A 120 12.36 -8.71 -34.99
C LYS A 120 11.24 -9.73 -35.13
N VAL A 121 10.04 -9.44 -34.63
CA VAL A 121 8.85 -10.31 -34.77
C VAL A 121 8.36 -10.41 -36.22
N LEU A 122 8.50 -9.36 -37.03
CA LEU A 122 8.12 -9.37 -38.44
C LEU A 122 9.19 -9.97 -39.36
N GLY A 123 10.44 -10.11 -38.89
CA GLY A 123 11.62 -10.41 -39.72
C GLY A 123 12.31 -11.75 -39.44
N SER A 124 11.62 -12.80 -38.95
CA SER A 124 12.29 -14.07 -38.62
C SER A 124 11.41 -15.34 -38.69
N PRO A 125 11.77 -16.31 -39.55
CA PRO A 125 11.58 -17.73 -39.30
C PRO A 125 12.71 -18.29 -38.41
N ALA A 126 12.37 -19.23 -37.52
CA ALA A 126 13.24 -20.22 -36.87
C ALA A 126 14.72 -19.87 -36.47
N ALA A 127 14.88 -19.41 -35.23
CA ALA A 127 15.92 -19.76 -34.23
C ALA A 127 17.41 -19.95 -34.60
N ALA A 128 18.29 -19.19 -33.92
CA ALA A 128 19.44 -19.73 -33.15
C ALA A 128 20.05 -18.67 -32.19
N ASP A 129 20.30 -19.07 -30.94
CA ASP A 129 21.34 -18.55 -30.01
C ASP A 129 22.50 -19.59 -30.00
N PRO A 130 23.65 -19.47 -29.26
CA PRO A 130 24.06 -18.47 -28.26
C PRO A 130 25.54 -17.99 -28.39
N ALA A 131 26.04 -17.19 -27.42
CA ALA A 131 27.34 -17.39 -26.75
C ALA A 131 27.60 -16.36 -25.61
N ASP A 132 28.19 -16.80 -24.50
CA ASP A 132 28.66 -15.97 -23.36
C ASP A 132 30.07 -15.39 -23.57
N VAL A 133 30.41 -14.33 -22.82
CA VAL A 133 31.74 -14.13 -22.19
C VAL A 133 31.57 -13.48 -20.79
N ASP A 134 32.36 -13.92 -19.81
CA ASP A 134 32.32 -13.56 -18.37
C ASP A 134 33.26 -12.38 -17.98
N GLY A 135 33.16 -11.84 -16.75
CA GLY A 135 34.02 -10.74 -16.25
C GLY A 135 33.77 -10.19 -14.82
N VAL A 136 34.02 -10.99 -13.76
CA VAL A 136 34.02 -10.61 -12.31
C VAL A 136 35.32 -9.81 -11.94
N VAL A 137 35.48 -8.87 -10.98
CA VAL A 137 35.03 -8.62 -9.56
C VAL A 137 34.75 -7.07 -9.34
N ALA A 138 34.69 -6.34 -8.19
CA ALA A 138 34.91 -6.51 -6.72
C ALA A 138 34.28 -5.39 -5.82
N GLU A 139 34.36 -5.64 -4.50
CA GLU A 139 34.42 -4.83 -3.23
C GLU A 139 34.98 -3.36 -3.20
N LEU A 140 34.86 -2.49 -2.16
CA LEU A 140 34.33 -2.42 -0.75
C LEU A 140 33.93 -0.93 -0.43
N VAL A 141 32.83 -0.58 0.29
CA VAL A 141 32.68 -0.23 1.74
C VAL A 141 33.63 0.89 2.29
N HIS A 142 33.18 2.05 2.81
CA HIS A 142 32.64 2.33 4.18
C HIS A 142 31.80 3.66 4.28
N PRO A 143 31.11 3.95 5.42
CA PRO A 143 30.21 5.11 5.60
C PRO A 143 30.72 6.23 6.54
N GLU A 144 30.00 7.36 6.62
CA GLU A 144 30.17 8.41 7.66
C GLU A 144 28.83 8.83 8.30
N GLU A 145 28.88 9.23 9.58
CA GLU A 145 27.75 9.76 10.37
C GLU A 145 27.68 11.29 10.31
N SER A 146 26.50 11.89 10.57
CA SER A 146 26.45 13.30 11.01
C SER A 146 25.38 13.59 12.07
N THR A 147 25.87 14.06 13.21
CA THR A 147 25.24 14.39 14.50
C THR A 147 23.97 15.26 14.47
N THR A 148 23.04 15.00 15.39
CA THR A 148 21.92 15.89 15.75
C THR A 148 22.21 16.82 16.95
N PRO A 149 21.65 18.05 17.01
CA PRO A 149 21.63 18.87 18.23
C PRO A 149 20.40 18.63 19.12
N LYS A 150 20.59 18.71 20.43
CA LYS A 150 19.55 18.72 21.50
C LYS A 150 19.23 20.21 21.83
N LYS A 151 18.26 20.65 22.64
CA LYS A 151 17.22 20.04 23.50
C LYS A 151 16.20 21.15 23.84
N LYS A 152 14.93 20.85 24.11
CA LYS A 152 14.19 21.52 25.19
C LYS A 152 13.10 20.59 25.74
N GLN A 153 12.98 20.54 27.08
CA GLN A 153 12.19 19.52 27.77
C GLN A 153 11.03 20.20 28.51
N GLY A 154 9.81 19.97 28.02
CA GLY A 154 8.59 20.24 28.79
C GLY A 154 8.41 19.20 29.89
N SER A 155 7.77 19.59 31.00
CA SER A 155 7.52 18.72 32.14
C SER A 155 6.13 18.08 32.03
N GLU A 156 6.08 16.77 31.86
CA GLU A 156 4.86 15.98 32.08
C GLU A 156 5.22 14.65 32.78
N ARG A 157 4.21 13.90 33.24
CA ARG A 157 4.31 12.89 34.31
C ARG A 157 5.42 11.85 34.06
N VAL A 158 6.29 11.67 35.05
CA VAL A 158 7.39 10.69 35.00
C VAL A 158 6.86 9.26 35.12
N MET A 159 6.53 8.66 33.98
CA MET A 159 6.44 7.21 33.87
C MET A 159 7.86 6.64 33.88
N CYS A 160 8.28 6.05 35.00
CA CYS A 160 9.57 5.36 35.07
C CYS A 160 9.59 4.17 34.09
N CYS A 161 10.72 3.92 33.45
CA CYS A 161 10.93 2.69 32.69
C CYS A 161 10.96 1.48 33.63
N PRO A 162 10.64 0.26 33.15
CA PRO A 162 10.86 -0.97 33.91
C PRO A 162 12.30 -1.09 34.44
N PRO A 163 12.54 -1.71 35.62
CA PRO A 163 13.82 -1.66 36.33
C PRO A 163 15.01 -2.32 35.62
N HIS A 164 14.81 -2.93 34.46
CA HIS A 164 15.84 -3.54 33.61
C HIS A 164 15.88 -2.96 32.18
N CYS A 165 15.22 -1.82 31.94
CA CYS A 165 15.21 -1.17 30.63
C CYS A 165 16.61 -0.67 30.25
N LYS A 166 17.26 -1.33 29.28
CA LYS A 166 18.59 -0.94 28.77
C LYS A 166 18.57 0.36 27.95
N HIS A 167 17.38 0.88 27.62
CA HIS A 167 17.17 2.08 26.80
C HIS A 167 17.73 2.04 25.36
N ASN A 168 18.00 0.85 24.82
CA ASN A 168 18.46 0.63 23.44
C ASN A 168 17.31 0.63 22.41
N SER A 169 16.14 1.14 22.78
CA SER A 169 14.96 1.15 21.92
C SER A 169 15.06 2.29 20.87
N PRO A 170 14.63 2.07 19.62
CA PRO A 170 14.62 3.12 18.59
C PRO A 170 13.73 4.30 18.99
N LEU A 171 14.02 5.48 18.42
CA LEU A 171 13.27 6.69 18.76
C LEU A 171 11.84 6.59 18.19
N PRO A 172 10.82 7.17 18.85
CA PRO A 172 9.46 7.21 18.31
C PRO A 172 9.39 7.84 16.91
N SER A 173 10.25 8.81 16.60
CA SER A 173 10.37 9.42 15.26
C SER A 173 10.64 8.39 14.17
N ASP A 174 11.56 7.47 14.42
CA ASP A 174 12.14 6.60 13.40
C ASP A 174 11.12 5.50 13.04
N ILE A 175 10.46 4.98 14.08
CA ILE A 175 9.33 4.05 13.96
C ILE A 175 8.12 4.71 13.30
N LEU A 176 7.81 5.98 13.62
CA LEU A 176 6.73 6.73 12.96
C LEU A 176 7.01 7.00 11.48
N ILE A 177 8.27 7.17 11.09
CA ILE A 177 8.67 7.28 9.68
C ILE A 177 8.45 5.92 8.99
N GLU A 178 8.98 4.83 9.55
CA GLU A 178 8.90 3.50 8.95
C GLU A 178 7.45 3.00 8.78
N ILE A 179 6.57 3.20 9.78
CA ILE A 179 5.14 2.86 9.63
C ILE A 179 4.50 3.73 8.54
N LYS A 180 4.85 5.03 8.42
CA LYS A 180 4.31 5.91 7.37
C LYS A 180 4.82 5.58 5.99
N GLU A 181 6.05 5.07 5.86
CA GLU A 181 6.55 4.53 4.60
C GLU A 181 5.76 3.30 4.16
N LEU A 182 5.46 2.37 5.08
CA LEU A 182 4.58 1.22 4.81
C LEU A 182 3.15 1.64 4.48
N LEU A 183 2.55 2.57 5.23
CA LEU A 183 1.22 3.12 4.91
C LEU A 183 1.19 3.82 3.55
N SER A 184 2.32 4.38 3.09
CA SER A 184 2.44 4.93 1.74
C SER A 184 2.38 3.85 0.64
N VAL A 185 2.67 2.58 0.93
CA VAL A 185 2.62 1.46 -0.03
C VAL A 185 1.18 1.27 -0.51
N ALA A 186 0.20 1.36 0.40
CA ALA A 186 -1.23 1.31 0.11
C ALA A 186 -1.77 2.45 -0.78
N VAL A 187 -0.96 3.46 -1.12
CA VAL A 187 -1.40 4.64 -1.91
C VAL A 187 -0.56 4.83 -3.19
N GLY A 188 -0.65 3.86 -4.10
CA GLY A 188 -0.19 3.97 -5.48
C GLY A 188 0.11 2.61 -6.12
N PRO A 189 0.36 2.55 -7.45
CA PRO A 189 0.88 1.34 -8.07
C PRO A 189 2.31 1.06 -7.58
N ARG A 190 2.57 -0.18 -7.20
CA ARG A 190 3.84 -0.69 -6.67
C ARG A 190 4.25 -1.94 -7.43
N THR A 191 5.53 -2.28 -7.37
CA THR A 191 6.06 -3.60 -7.76
C THR A 191 6.04 -4.53 -6.55
N ASP A 192 6.00 -5.85 -6.78
CA ASP A 192 5.94 -6.84 -5.71
C ASP A 192 7.15 -6.75 -4.74
N ASP A 193 8.30 -6.27 -5.20
CA ASP A 193 9.49 -6.00 -4.38
C ASP A 193 9.37 -4.76 -3.45
N GLU A 194 8.33 -3.93 -3.60
CA GLU A 194 8.03 -2.81 -2.69
C GLU A 194 6.96 -3.17 -1.64
N LEU A 195 6.45 -4.41 -1.64
CA LEU A 195 5.49 -4.89 -0.66
C LEU A 195 6.21 -5.41 0.60
N PRO A 196 5.71 -5.11 1.81
CA PRO A 196 6.33 -5.58 3.04
C PRO A 196 6.29 -7.11 3.13
N THR A 197 7.36 -7.73 3.62
CA THR A 197 7.33 -9.14 4.01
C THR A 197 6.65 -9.31 5.36
N SER A 198 6.14 -10.51 5.63
CA SER A 198 5.54 -10.85 6.91
C SER A 198 6.57 -10.80 8.05
N SER A 199 7.84 -11.07 7.74
CA SER A 199 8.98 -10.89 8.66
C SER A 199 9.24 -9.43 9.04
N HIS A 200 9.24 -8.51 8.07
CA HIS A 200 9.45 -7.08 8.32
C HIS A 200 8.37 -6.50 9.24
N LEU A 201 7.10 -6.83 8.98
CA LEU A 201 5.98 -6.39 9.81
C LEU A 201 6.11 -6.85 11.26
N ARG A 202 6.50 -8.11 11.52
CA ARG A 202 6.76 -8.60 12.89
C ARG A 202 7.90 -7.86 13.58
N THR A 203 9.02 -7.64 12.88
CA THR A 203 10.16 -6.88 13.42
C THR A 203 9.77 -5.44 13.76
N LEU A 204 8.91 -4.80 12.94
CA LEU A 204 8.39 -3.47 13.23
C LEU A 204 7.44 -3.46 14.43
N ILE A 205 6.47 -4.39 14.51
CA ILE A 205 5.53 -4.50 15.64
C ILE A 205 6.28 -4.73 16.97
N HIS A 206 7.31 -5.58 16.97
CA HIS A 206 8.18 -5.77 18.13
C HIS A 206 8.87 -4.46 18.54
N ARG A 207 9.48 -3.75 17.59
CA ARG A 207 10.17 -2.47 17.83
C ARG A 207 9.23 -1.37 18.32
N VAL A 208 7.96 -1.34 17.87
CA VAL A 208 6.93 -0.47 18.46
C VAL A 208 6.70 -0.83 19.93
N GLY A 209 6.58 -2.11 20.26
CA GLY A 209 6.43 -2.58 21.65
C GLY A 209 7.62 -2.23 22.55
N ASP A 210 8.85 -2.31 22.02
CA ASP A 210 10.06 -1.85 22.72
C ASP A 210 10.00 -0.34 22.98
N THR A 211 9.59 0.46 21.98
CA THR A 211 9.54 1.93 22.08
C THR A 211 8.41 2.41 23.00
N LEU A 212 7.25 1.74 23.01
CA LEU A 212 6.15 2.04 23.93
C LEU A 212 6.48 1.68 25.40
N THR A 213 7.30 0.64 25.64
CA THR A 213 7.79 0.31 26.99
C THR A 213 8.99 1.18 27.42
N CYS A 214 9.76 1.74 26.48
CA CYS A 214 10.90 2.61 26.75
C CYS A 214 10.50 4.10 26.98
N ARG A 215 9.93 4.37 28.16
CA ARG A 215 9.49 5.71 28.62
C ARG A 215 10.56 6.83 28.66
N LYS A 216 11.81 6.56 28.31
CA LYS A 216 12.92 7.55 28.27
C LYS A 216 12.82 8.54 27.11
N PHE A 217 12.32 8.08 25.96
CA PHE A 217 12.23 8.89 24.73
C PHE A 217 10.77 9.11 24.27
N LEU A 218 9.82 8.46 24.94
CA LEU A 218 8.40 8.50 24.64
C LEU A 218 7.73 9.70 25.34
N THR A 219 7.05 10.54 24.57
CA THR A 219 6.11 11.57 25.06
C THR A 219 4.67 11.14 24.80
N SER A 220 3.72 11.69 25.56
CA SER A 220 2.27 11.49 25.43
C SER A 220 1.80 11.57 23.98
N THR A 221 2.26 12.60 23.24
CA THR A 221 1.95 12.80 21.82
C THR A 221 2.56 11.72 20.92
N SER A 222 3.82 11.33 21.16
CA SER A 222 4.47 10.29 20.35
C SER A 222 3.90 8.89 20.59
N GLU A 223 3.42 8.62 21.80
CA GLU A 223 2.72 7.39 22.18
C GLU A 223 1.39 7.28 21.45
N GLN A 224 0.55 8.33 21.50
CA GLN A 224 -0.68 8.39 20.71
C GLN A 224 -0.39 8.26 19.21
N MET A 225 0.55 9.03 18.66
CA MET A 225 0.91 8.93 17.24
C MET A 225 1.33 7.50 16.82
N LEU A 226 2.08 6.79 17.67
CA LEU A 226 2.47 5.40 17.41
C LEU A 226 1.24 4.47 17.42
N LEU A 227 0.37 4.59 18.41
CA LEU A 227 -0.87 3.80 18.51
C LEU A 227 -1.76 4.04 17.29
N ASN A 228 -2.08 5.29 16.93
CA ASN A 228 -2.84 5.64 15.72
C ASN A 228 -2.19 5.07 14.45
N CYS A 229 -0.87 5.16 14.30
CA CYS A 229 -0.18 4.56 13.14
C CYS A 229 -0.28 3.02 13.12
N THR A 230 -0.28 2.32 14.27
CA THR A 230 -0.45 0.86 14.31
C THR A 230 -1.89 0.38 14.06
N VAL A 231 -2.90 1.08 14.58
CA VAL A 231 -4.31 0.72 14.31
C VAL A 231 -4.63 0.94 12.84
N LEU A 232 -4.21 2.08 12.28
CA LEU A 232 -4.30 2.38 10.86
C LEU A 232 -3.55 1.37 9.97
N LEU A 233 -2.35 0.91 10.39
CA LEU A 233 -1.65 -0.18 9.70
C LEU A 233 -2.48 -1.48 9.72
N ALA A 234 -3.08 -1.82 10.85
CA ALA A 234 -3.99 -2.96 10.95
C ALA A 234 -5.21 -2.81 10.03
N CYS A 235 -5.84 -1.64 9.98
CA CYS A 235 -6.95 -1.33 9.06
C CYS A 235 -6.57 -1.63 7.60
N LYS A 236 -5.36 -1.24 7.16
CA LYS A 236 -4.87 -1.47 5.78
C LYS A 236 -4.45 -2.91 5.50
N LEU A 237 -4.01 -3.65 6.52
CA LEU A 237 -3.75 -5.09 6.40
C LEU A 237 -5.07 -5.90 6.28
N VAL A 238 -6.06 -5.63 7.13
CA VAL A 238 -7.34 -6.38 7.12
C VAL A 238 -8.27 -5.98 5.98
N SER A 239 -8.11 -4.79 5.37
CA SER A 239 -8.85 -4.40 4.16
C SER A 239 -8.21 -4.87 2.85
N GLY A 240 -7.01 -5.46 2.89
CA GLY A 240 -6.23 -5.82 1.70
C GLY A 240 -5.61 -4.64 0.95
N GLU A 241 -5.77 -3.40 1.43
CA GLU A 241 -5.16 -2.20 0.82
C GLU A 241 -3.63 -2.18 0.95
N LEU A 242 -3.08 -2.86 1.96
CA LEU A 242 -1.65 -3.14 2.12
C LEU A 242 -1.38 -4.65 1.96
N PRO A 243 -1.22 -5.16 0.73
CA PRO A 243 -0.89 -6.57 0.51
C PRO A 243 0.52 -6.89 1.03
N VAL A 244 0.64 -8.02 1.73
CA VAL A 244 1.89 -8.54 2.28
C VAL A 244 2.51 -9.52 1.27
N ARG A 245 3.83 -9.43 1.06
CA ARG A 245 4.54 -10.26 0.09
C ARG A 245 4.76 -11.68 0.61
N CYS A 246 3.87 -12.59 0.27
CA CYS A 246 4.01 -14.01 0.58
C CYS A 246 5.26 -14.62 -0.09
N LEU A 247 6.29 -14.92 0.70
CA LEU A 247 7.48 -15.69 0.29
C LEU A 247 7.17 -17.19 0.17
N SER A 248 6.14 -17.55 -0.60
CA SER A 248 5.93 -18.94 -1.01
C SER A 248 7.05 -19.34 -1.97
N LEU A 249 7.79 -20.41 -1.65
CA LEU A 249 8.91 -20.88 -2.47
C LEU A 249 8.45 -21.10 -3.91
N ARG A 250 9.13 -20.44 -4.86
CA ARG A 250 8.88 -20.60 -6.31
C ARG A 250 9.50 -21.90 -6.84
N GLY A 251 9.18 -23.02 -6.17
CA GLY A 251 9.59 -24.35 -6.54
C GLY A 251 8.95 -24.76 -7.86
N GLY A 252 9.78 -24.93 -8.90
CA GLY A 252 9.35 -25.53 -10.16
C GLY A 252 8.95 -26.99 -10.00
N HIS A 253 8.34 -27.56 -11.04
CA HIS A 253 7.76 -28.90 -11.08
C HIS A 253 8.60 -30.02 -10.44
N GLY A 254 8.03 -30.65 -9.39
CA GLY A 254 8.11 -32.08 -9.14
C GLY A 254 9.35 -32.60 -8.38
N GLY A 255 9.12 -33.58 -7.50
CA GLY A 255 10.18 -34.34 -6.82
C GLY A 255 9.97 -34.44 -5.31
N VAL A 256 9.56 -35.61 -4.84
CA VAL A 256 9.38 -35.95 -3.42
C VAL A 256 10.74 -36.04 -2.71
N VAL A 257 10.89 -35.44 -1.52
CA VAL A 257 11.41 -36.04 -0.26
C VAL A 257 11.78 -34.94 0.77
N VAL A 258 11.57 -35.28 2.04
CA VAL A 258 11.74 -34.48 3.27
C VAL A 258 13.22 -34.21 3.60
N ASP A 259 13.57 -32.95 3.94
CA ASP A 259 14.10 -32.64 5.28
C ASP A 259 13.82 -31.17 5.69
N SER A 260 14.14 -30.88 6.94
CA SER A 260 13.72 -29.80 7.83
C SER A 260 14.35 -28.44 7.50
N GLY A 261 13.63 -27.36 7.80
CA GLY A 261 14.13 -25.98 7.63
C GLY A 261 13.21 -25.04 6.83
N SER A 262 11.98 -25.46 6.51
CA SER A 262 11.02 -24.61 5.78
C SER A 262 10.60 -23.40 6.61
N GLY A 263 11.26 -22.27 6.36
CA GLY A 263 10.86 -20.95 6.86
C GLY A 263 9.64 -20.40 6.13
N SER A 264 8.53 -21.15 6.13
CA SER A 264 7.23 -20.67 5.67
C SER A 264 6.88 -19.40 6.42
N GLU A 265 6.53 -18.31 5.73
CA GLU A 265 6.07 -17.11 6.43
C GLU A 265 4.78 -17.41 7.21
N PRO A 266 4.78 -17.22 8.54
CA PRO A 266 3.59 -17.52 9.32
C PRO A 266 2.41 -16.60 8.97
N PRO A 267 1.17 -17.11 9.09
CA PRO A 267 -0.04 -16.53 8.54
C PRO A 267 -0.37 -15.13 9.07
N MET A 268 -1.22 -14.41 8.32
CA MET A 268 -1.74 -13.09 8.68
C MET A 268 -2.32 -13.04 10.11
N SER A 269 -2.92 -14.14 10.58
CA SER A 269 -3.43 -14.29 11.94
C SER A 269 -2.37 -14.08 13.03
N GLU A 270 -1.11 -14.49 12.85
CA GLU A 270 -0.05 -14.24 13.84
C GLU A 270 0.36 -12.77 13.91
N LEU A 271 0.35 -12.06 12.78
CA LEU A 271 0.58 -10.62 12.73
C LEU A 271 -0.55 -9.84 13.42
N LEU A 272 -1.80 -10.28 13.21
CA LEU A 272 -2.97 -9.70 13.86
C LEU A 272 -3.03 -10.01 15.36
N GLU A 273 -2.60 -11.20 15.78
CA GLU A 273 -2.41 -11.56 17.20
C GLU A 273 -1.35 -10.68 17.85
N GLN A 274 -0.19 -10.45 17.22
CA GLN A 274 0.84 -9.54 17.73
C GLN A 274 0.38 -8.08 17.83
N LEU A 275 -0.49 -7.60 16.94
CA LEU A 275 -1.12 -6.28 17.04
C LEU A 275 -2.10 -6.21 18.21
N ALA A 276 -2.94 -7.23 18.42
CA ALA A 276 -3.80 -7.33 19.59
C ALA A 276 -3.00 -7.41 20.91
N GLU A 277 -1.84 -8.09 20.92
CA GLU A 277 -0.92 -8.15 22.06
C GLU A 277 -0.10 -6.88 22.29
N LEU A 278 0.06 -6.04 21.27
CA LEU A 278 0.66 -4.71 21.41
C LEU A 278 -0.31 -3.78 22.16
N TRP A 279 -1.59 -3.77 21.73
CA TRP A 279 -2.62 -2.92 22.33
C TRP A 279 -3.20 -3.48 23.65
N GLY A 280 -2.98 -4.75 23.97
CA GLY A 280 -3.38 -5.36 25.25
C GLY A 280 -2.46 -5.05 26.44
N ARG A 281 -1.41 -4.24 26.26
CA ARG A 281 -0.45 -3.87 27.32
C ARG A 281 -0.95 -2.64 28.09
N ASP A 282 -0.54 -2.49 29.35
CA ASP A 282 -0.93 -1.41 30.28
C ASP A 282 -0.66 0.04 29.78
N CYS A 283 0.02 0.18 28.64
CA CYS A 283 0.29 1.45 27.96
C CYS A 283 -0.95 2.01 27.21
N CYS A 284 -1.96 1.17 26.95
CA CYS A 284 -2.86 1.37 25.80
C CYS A 284 -4.29 1.82 26.13
N LEU A 285 -4.53 2.43 27.31
CA LEU A 285 -5.83 2.94 27.79
C LEU A 285 -6.50 4.02 26.90
N SER A 286 -5.88 4.39 25.78
CA SER A 286 -6.39 5.32 24.77
C SER A 286 -6.08 4.85 23.34
N SER A 287 -5.99 3.53 23.12
CA SER A 287 -5.78 2.98 21.78
C SER A 287 -6.95 3.36 20.85
N PRO A 288 -6.72 3.88 19.64
CA PRO A 288 -7.75 4.45 18.77
C PRO A 288 -8.50 3.34 17.98
N LEU A 289 -8.88 2.26 18.65
CA LEU A 289 -9.49 1.08 18.04
C LEU A 289 -10.82 1.39 17.34
N HIS A 290 -11.47 2.50 17.67
CA HIS A 290 -12.59 3.06 16.93
C HIS A 290 -12.31 3.23 15.41
N GLN A 291 -11.04 3.42 15.00
CA GLN A 291 -10.64 3.50 13.60
C GLN A 291 -10.88 2.20 12.80
N LEU A 292 -10.91 1.04 13.47
CA LEU A 292 -11.30 -0.26 12.90
C LEU A 292 -12.80 -0.30 12.51
N PHE A 293 -13.59 0.60 13.10
CA PHE A 293 -15.04 0.70 12.95
C PHE A 293 -15.47 2.02 12.27
N THR A 294 -14.58 2.65 11.51
CA THR A 294 -14.94 3.80 10.67
C THR A 294 -15.68 3.34 9.41
N PRO A 295 -16.54 4.19 8.82
CA PRO A 295 -17.15 3.90 7.52
C PRO A 295 -16.12 3.57 6.43
N LEU A 296 -14.92 4.18 6.50
CA LEU A 296 -13.83 3.93 5.56
C LEU A 296 -13.28 2.50 5.68
N THR A 297 -12.86 2.08 6.88
CA THR A 297 -12.31 0.73 7.11
C THR A 297 -13.36 -0.35 6.79
N ILE A 298 -14.60 -0.19 7.26
CA ILE A 298 -15.67 -1.16 7.03
C ILE A 298 -16.05 -1.25 5.55
N THR A 299 -16.14 -0.13 4.83
CA THR A 299 -16.40 -0.14 3.37
C THR A 299 -15.26 -0.81 2.60
N ALA A 300 -14.00 -0.66 3.04
CA ALA A 300 -12.86 -1.31 2.39
C ALA A 300 -12.89 -2.83 2.63
N VAL A 301 -13.05 -3.28 3.89
CA VAL A 301 -13.20 -4.70 4.26
C VAL A 301 -14.38 -5.37 3.53
N LEU A 302 -15.53 -4.69 3.43
CA LEU A 302 -16.70 -5.25 2.75
C LEU A 302 -16.55 -5.31 1.23
N LYS A 303 -15.71 -4.46 0.62
CA LYS A 303 -15.35 -4.55 -0.80
C LYS A 303 -14.23 -5.55 -1.10
N ALA A 304 -13.53 -6.03 -0.08
CA ALA A 304 -12.44 -6.98 -0.21
C ALA A 304 -12.91 -8.43 -0.39
N GLY A 305 -11.97 -9.38 -0.43
CA GLY A 305 -12.25 -10.80 -0.53
C GLY A 305 -12.69 -11.43 0.79
N ASN A 306 -12.99 -12.73 0.75
CA ASN A 306 -13.41 -13.46 1.94
C ASN A 306 -12.26 -13.62 2.97
N ALA A 307 -11.01 -13.68 2.51
CA ALA A 307 -9.85 -13.76 3.39
C ALA A 307 -9.71 -12.49 4.24
N GLU A 308 -9.91 -11.32 3.62
CA GLU A 308 -9.85 -10.00 4.25
C GLU A 308 -10.97 -9.82 5.27
N ARG A 309 -12.23 -10.17 4.94
CA ARG A 309 -13.34 -10.22 5.91
C ARG A 309 -13.05 -11.17 7.08
N THR A 310 -12.46 -12.33 6.81
CA THR A 310 -12.07 -13.31 7.85
C THR A 310 -10.97 -12.75 8.76
N ASN A 311 -9.96 -12.10 8.19
CA ASN A 311 -8.87 -11.44 8.92
C ASN A 311 -9.38 -10.30 9.81
N TYR A 312 -10.32 -9.48 9.30
CA TYR A 312 -10.98 -8.43 10.08
C TYR A 312 -11.75 -9.00 11.27
N LEU A 313 -12.63 -10.00 11.05
CA LEU A 313 -13.40 -10.63 12.11
C LEU A 313 -12.50 -11.33 13.14
N PHE A 314 -11.43 -12.00 12.70
CA PHE A 314 -10.42 -12.60 13.58
C PHE A 314 -9.75 -11.54 14.48
N LEU A 315 -9.35 -10.39 13.93
CA LEU A 315 -8.77 -9.31 14.72
C LEU A 315 -9.77 -8.80 15.77
N VAL A 316 -11.00 -8.45 15.36
CA VAL A 316 -12.04 -7.94 16.28
C VAL A 316 -12.36 -8.95 17.38
N ARG A 317 -12.49 -10.24 17.04
CA ARG A 317 -12.68 -11.34 18.00
C ARG A 317 -11.51 -11.41 18.99
N LYS A 318 -10.25 -11.36 18.53
CA LYS A 318 -9.07 -11.34 19.41
C LYS A 318 -8.99 -10.13 20.34
N LEU A 319 -9.53 -8.97 19.96
CA LEU A 319 -9.61 -7.81 20.86
C LEU A 319 -10.64 -8.02 21.98
N VAL A 320 -11.77 -8.65 21.66
CA VAL A 320 -12.80 -9.04 22.66
C VAL A 320 -12.28 -10.16 23.56
N ASP A 321 -11.65 -11.20 23.00
CA ASP A 321 -11.12 -12.34 23.76
C ASP A 321 -10.01 -11.93 24.77
N LYS A 322 -9.23 -10.89 24.43
CA LYS A 322 -8.22 -10.28 25.32
C LYS A 322 -8.82 -9.19 26.25
N GLY A 323 -10.13 -8.92 26.21
CA GLY A 323 -10.81 -7.92 27.05
C GLY A 323 -10.48 -6.46 26.72
N ILE A 324 -9.98 -6.18 25.52
CA ILE A 324 -9.55 -4.85 25.06
C ILE A 324 -10.77 -4.04 24.55
N LEU A 325 -11.77 -4.74 24.01
CA LEU A 325 -13.08 -4.21 23.62
C LEU A 325 -14.18 -5.10 24.21
N SER A 326 -15.39 -4.58 24.36
CA SER A 326 -16.57 -5.40 24.72
C SER A 326 -17.39 -5.81 23.49
N GLU A 327 -18.14 -6.93 23.55
CA GLU A 327 -19.05 -7.32 22.45
C GLU A 327 -20.13 -6.26 22.21
N ASP A 328 -20.68 -5.67 23.27
CA ASP A 328 -21.67 -4.58 23.17
C ASP A 328 -21.12 -3.33 22.48
N GLU A 329 -19.86 -2.99 22.72
CA GLU A 329 -19.16 -1.87 22.08
C GLU A 329 -18.93 -2.14 20.58
N VAL A 330 -18.41 -3.32 20.24
CA VAL A 330 -18.22 -3.77 18.85
C VAL A 330 -19.55 -3.76 18.08
N ILE A 331 -20.60 -4.34 18.66
CA ILE A 331 -21.95 -4.38 18.07
C ILE A 331 -22.54 -2.96 17.98
N SER A 332 -22.37 -2.12 19.00
CA SER A 332 -22.80 -0.72 18.97
C SER A 332 -22.10 0.07 17.86
N HIS A 333 -20.81 -0.17 17.63
CA HIS A 333 -20.05 0.44 16.55
C HIS A 333 -20.56 0.01 15.17
N TRP A 334 -20.83 -1.26 14.93
CA TRP A 334 -21.43 -1.71 13.66
C TRP A 334 -22.87 -1.23 13.48
N ILE A 335 -23.71 -1.23 14.53
CA ILE A 335 -25.10 -0.73 14.45
C ILE A 335 -25.14 0.75 14.06
N LYS A 336 -24.23 1.59 14.56
CA LYS A 336 -24.08 3.02 14.14
C LYS A 336 -23.69 3.19 12.66
N LEU A 337 -23.28 2.12 11.98
CA LEU A 337 -23.03 2.09 10.54
C LEU A 337 -24.16 1.41 9.76
N THR A 338 -25.14 0.79 10.42
CA THR A 338 -26.21 0.03 9.75
C THR A 338 -27.28 0.93 9.12
N ASP A 339 -27.36 2.20 9.55
CA ASP A 339 -28.04 3.27 8.80
C ASP A 339 -27.46 3.47 7.38
N LEU A 340 -26.28 2.91 7.10
CA LEU A 340 -25.58 2.90 5.80
C LEU A 340 -25.51 1.48 5.18
N THR A 341 -26.57 0.68 5.33
CA THR A 341 -26.93 -0.57 4.59
C THR A 341 -25.90 -1.72 4.48
N LEU A 342 -24.69 -1.59 5.02
CA LEU A 342 -23.56 -2.51 4.79
C LEU A 342 -23.18 -3.51 5.93
N PRO A 343 -23.28 -3.21 7.25
CA PRO A 343 -22.64 -4.05 8.28
C PRO A 343 -23.30 -5.39 8.66
N ALA A 344 -24.52 -5.68 8.17
CA ALA A 344 -25.34 -6.77 8.71
C ALA A 344 -24.63 -8.15 8.68
N GLU A 345 -23.95 -8.47 7.58
CA GLU A 345 -23.17 -9.71 7.40
C GLU A 345 -22.03 -9.85 8.44
N LEU A 346 -21.39 -8.74 8.84
CA LEU A 346 -20.33 -8.77 9.85
C LEU A 346 -20.89 -9.06 11.25
N ILE A 347 -22.05 -8.46 11.58
CA ILE A 347 -22.74 -8.69 12.86
C ILE A 347 -23.15 -10.17 12.98
N GLU A 348 -23.76 -10.73 11.93
CA GLU A 348 -24.19 -12.13 11.92
C GLU A 348 -23.01 -13.10 12.05
N ASN A 349 -21.97 -12.95 11.22
CA ASN A 349 -20.78 -13.82 11.28
C ASN A 349 -20.05 -13.72 12.64
N PHE A 350 -19.98 -12.53 13.24
CA PHE A 350 -19.38 -12.34 14.56
C PHE A 350 -20.19 -13.03 15.68
N GLN A 351 -21.53 -13.01 15.59
CA GLN A 351 -22.43 -13.70 16.52
C GLN A 351 -22.47 -15.22 16.33
N LEU A 352 -22.23 -15.73 15.12
CA LEU A 352 -22.05 -17.17 14.89
C LEU A 352 -20.74 -17.66 15.53
N GLN A 353 -19.67 -16.84 15.48
CA GLN A 353 -18.40 -17.15 16.12
C GLN A 353 -18.49 -17.20 17.65
N SER A 354 -19.21 -16.29 18.33
CA SER A 354 -19.40 -16.39 19.80
C SER A 354 -20.27 -17.55 20.24
N LYS A 355 -21.14 -18.08 19.36
CA LYS A 355 -21.92 -19.31 19.61
C LYS A 355 -21.12 -20.60 19.41
N GLY A 356 -19.89 -20.51 18.90
CA GLY A 356 -19.01 -21.66 18.68
C GLY A 356 -19.34 -22.49 17.43
N GLU A 357 -20.18 -21.99 16.54
CA GLU A 357 -20.59 -22.69 15.31
C GLU A 357 -19.57 -22.48 14.18
N LYS A 358 -19.25 -23.53 13.44
CA LYS A 358 -18.29 -23.46 12.31
C LYS A 358 -18.93 -22.81 11.09
N VAL A 359 -18.66 -21.53 10.88
CA VAL A 359 -19.03 -20.79 9.66
C VAL A 359 -18.26 -21.31 8.43
N PHE A 360 -18.97 -21.79 7.41
CA PHE A 360 -18.61 -21.68 5.97
C PHE A 360 -19.67 -22.31 5.05
N GLN A 361 -20.33 -21.51 4.21
CA GLN A 361 -20.75 -21.87 2.83
C GLN A 361 -21.08 -20.60 2.02
N PRO A 362 -21.05 -20.61 0.67
CA PRO A 362 -20.80 -19.39 -0.11
C PRO A 362 -22.00 -18.77 -0.86
N LEU A 363 -21.96 -17.44 -0.94
CA LEU A 363 -22.30 -16.57 -2.10
C LEU A 363 -23.38 -17.04 -3.09
N SER A 364 -24.55 -16.39 -3.04
CA SER A 364 -25.49 -16.31 -4.17
C SER A 364 -26.20 -14.95 -4.29
N GLU A 365 -26.39 -14.22 -3.19
CA GLU A 365 -27.20 -12.98 -3.18
C GLU A 365 -26.36 -11.71 -3.40
N MET A 366 -25.10 -11.69 -2.94
CA MET A 366 -24.27 -10.48 -2.87
C MET A 366 -23.99 -9.81 -4.23
N GLN A 367 -23.96 -10.58 -5.33
CA GLN A 367 -23.78 -10.04 -6.69
C GLN A 367 -24.90 -9.04 -7.04
N LYS A 368 -26.16 -9.32 -6.66
CA LYS A 368 -27.31 -8.47 -6.98
C LYS A 368 -27.23 -7.10 -6.33
N CYS A 369 -26.72 -7.01 -5.09
CA CYS A 369 -26.52 -5.73 -4.41
C CYS A 369 -25.45 -4.87 -5.09
N ILE A 370 -24.38 -5.48 -5.59
CA ILE A 370 -23.31 -4.77 -6.32
C ILE A 370 -23.82 -4.30 -7.69
N ASP A 371 -24.51 -5.16 -8.44
CA ASP A 371 -25.04 -4.83 -9.78
C ASP A 371 -26.09 -3.70 -9.69
N THR A 372 -26.97 -3.74 -8.69
CA THR A 372 -28.01 -2.70 -8.47
C THR A 372 -27.37 -1.33 -8.23
N MET A 373 -26.28 -1.26 -7.46
CA MET A 373 -25.55 0.00 -7.23
C MET A 373 -24.81 0.52 -8.46
N GLN A 374 -24.33 -0.36 -9.36
CA GLN A 374 -23.71 0.09 -10.62
C GLN A 374 -24.73 0.69 -11.59
N ILE A 375 -25.92 0.07 -11.69
CA ILE A 375 -27.02 0.58 -12.53
C ILE A 375 -27.47 1.98 -12.05
N SER A 376 -27.59 2.19 -10.74
CA SER A 376 -27.99 3.50 -10.17
C SER A 376 -27.05 4.66 -10.50
N HIS A 377 -25.80 4.41 -10.89
CA HIS A 377 -24.84 5.44 -11.27
C HIS A 377 -24.83 5.83 -12.76
N GLN A 378 -25.58 5.13 -13.63
CA GLN A 378 -25.66 5.47 -15.06
C GLN A 378 -26.89 6.30 -15.45
N THR A 379 -27.91 6.39 -14.59
CA THR A 379 -29.22 6.97 -14.95
C THR A 379 -29.37 8.47 -14.63
N LEU A 380 -28.30 9.27 -14.79
CA LEU A 380 -28.38 10.74 -14.61
C LEU A 380 -27.64 11.58 -15.68
N GLU A 381 -27.33 11.00 -16.85
CA GLU A 381 -26.97 11.75 -18.06
C GLU A 381 -27.94 11.36 -19.20
N GLY A 382 -29.16 11.89 -19.19
CA GLY A 382 -30.17 11.47 -20.19
C GLY A 382 -31.61 11.95 -20.02
N ALA A 383 -31.85 13.21 -19.63
CA ALA A 383 -33.18 13.84 -19.74
C ALA A 383 -33.03 15.29 -20.18
N THR A 384 -33.89 15.73 -21.11
CA THR A 384 -33.91 17.05 -21.75
C THR A 384 -34.58 18.12 -20.91
#